data_AF-A0A1M6XA56-F1
#
_entry.id   AF-A0A1M6XA56-F1
#
_cell.length_a   1.000
_cell.length_b   1.000
_cell.length_c   1.000
_cell.angle_alpha   90.00
_cell.angle_beta   90.00
_cell.angle_gamma   90.00
#
_symmetry.space_group_name_H-M   'P 1'
#
loop_
_entity.id
_entity.type
_entity.pdbx_description
1 polymer ?
#
loop_
_entity_poly.entity_id
_entity_poly.type
_entity_poly.pdbx_seq_one_letter_code
_entity_poly.pdbx_strand_id
1 'polypeptide(L)' 'MKKLYLFLFILMSFFSYPQDILWEKSYGGIHADYLFDAQSTADYGFILTGSSLSNKTGLKTESVKVI' A
#
# COMPACT_ATOMS: atom_id res chain seq x y z
N MET A 1 -30.12 -33.65 1.15
CA MET A 1 -29.43 -32.78 2.13
C MET A 1 -27.95 -32.55 1.80
N LYS A 2 -27.10 -33.56 1.54
CA LYS A 2 -25.65 -33.36 1.25
C LYS A 2 -25.33 -32.46 0.04
N LYS A 3 -26.15 -32.53 -1.02
CA LYS A 3 -25.98 -31.69 -2.24
C LYS A 3 -26.24 -30.19 -2.01
N LEU A 4 -27.01 -29.84 -0.96
CA LEU A 4 -27.28 -28.45 -0.60
C LEU A 4 -26.05 -27.75 -0.01
N TYR A 5 -25.25 -28.46 0.78
CA TYR A 5 -24.00 -27.93 1.35
C TYR A 5 -22.95 -27.66 0.27
N LEU A 6 -22.86 -28.54 -0.74
CA LEU A 6 -21.96 -28.34 -1.88
C LEU A 6 -22.35 -27.09 -2.68
N PHE A 7 -23.66 -26.88 -2.88
CA PHE A 7 -24.18 -25.69 -3.54
C PHE A 7 -23.90 -24.40 -2.73
N LEU A 8 -24.07 -24.45 -1.41
CA LEU A 8 -23.78 -23.31 -0.53
C LEU A 8 -22.28 -22.96 -0.50
N PHE A 9 -21.40 -23.97 -0.54
CA PHE A 9 -19.96 -23.78 -0.60
C PHE A 9 -19.52 -23.11 -1.91
N ILE A 10 -20.12 -23.50 -3.04
CA ILE A 10 -19.89 -22.87 -4.34
C ILE A 10 -20.39 -21.42 -4.36
N LEU A 11 -21.52 -21.13 -3.70
CA LEU A 11 -22.08 -19.79 -3.58
C LEU A 11 -21.17 -18.81 -2.83
N MET A 12 -20.43 -19.27 -1.82
CA MET A 12 -19.52 -18.40 -1.06
C MET A 12 -18.36 -17.83 -1.89
N SER A 13 -17.88 -18.57 -2.89
CA SER A 13 -16.79 -18.11 -3.76
C SER A 13 -17.19 -16.98 -4.73
N PHE A 14 -18.50 -16.74 -4.91
CA PHE A 14 -19.00 -15.67 -5.78
C PHE A 14 -19.14 -14.31 -5.08
N PHE A 15 -19.05 -14.28 -3.75
CA PHE A 15 -19.07 -13.04 -2.98
C PHE A 15 -17.65 -12.51 -2.81
N SER A 16 -17.05 -12.02 -3.91
CA SER A 16 -15.86 -11.18 -3.80
C SER A 16 -16.29 -9.75 -3.48
N TYR A 17 -15.97 -9.28 -2.28
CA TYR A 17 -16.13 -7.86 -1.95
C TYR A 17 -14.92 -7.10 -2.51
N PRO A 18 -15.12 -6.02 -3.29
CA PRO A 18 -14.01 -5.17 -3.69
C PRO A 18 -13.35 -4.57 -2.45
N GLN A 19 -12.03 -4.42 -2.50
CA GLN A 19 -11.29 -3.73 -1.45
C GLN A 19 -11.48 -2.22 -1.65
N ASP A 20 -12.14 -1.57 -0.69
CA ASP A 20 -12.22 -0.11 -0.66
C ASP A 20 -10.88 0.50 -0.22
N ILE A 21 -10.49 1.60 -0.87
CA ILE A 21 -9.33 2.40 -0.48
C ILE A 21 -9.73 3.21 0.75
N LEU A 22 -9.17 2.88 1.91
CA LEU A 22 -9.46 3.59 3.16
C LEU A 22 -8.83 5.00 3.19
N TRP A 23 -7.63 5.15 2.61
CA TRP A 23 -6.93 6.42 2.48
C TRP A 23 -5.89 6.37 1.37
N GLU A 24 -5.56 7.53 0.81
CA GLU A 24 -4.45 7.74 -0.12
C GLU A 24 -3.70 9.00 0.26
N LYS A 25 -2.36 8.98 0.16
CA LYS A 25 -1.54 10.16 0.35
C LYS A 25 -0.30 10.09 -0.53
N SER A 26 -0.05 11.18 -1.25
CA SER A 26 1.17 11.36 -2.03
C SER A 26 2.27 11.97 -1.17
N TYR A 27 3.50 11.47 -1.36
CA TYR A 27 4.71 11.95 -0.72
C TYR A 27 5.72 12.32 -1.80
N GLY A 28 6.66 13.22 -1.48
CA GLY A 28 7.70 13.62 -2.41
C GLY A 28 7.71 15.10 -2.74
N GLY A 29 8.71 15.51 -3.51
CA GLY A 29 8.86 16.90 -3.93
C GLY A 29 8.79 17.09 -5.43
N ILE A 30 9.28 18.22 -5.93
CA ILE A 30 9.16 18.57 -7.36
C ILE A 30 10.12 17.80 -8.26
N HIS A 31 11.17 17.22 -7.69
CA HIS A 31 12.17 16.43 -8.40
C HIS A 31 11.91 14.93 -8.19
N ALA A 32 12.64 14.10 -8.94
CA ALA A 32 12.47 12.66 -8.91
C ALA A 32 12.66 12.05 -7.50
N ASP A 33 11.74 11.14 -7.17
CA ASP A 33 11.78 10.27 -6.02
C ASP A 33 11.83 8.82 -6.51
N TYR A 34 12.81 8.06 -6.01
CA TYR A 34 13.09 6.70 -6.45
C TYR A 34 12.81 5.74 -5.29
N LEU A 35 11.87 4.81 -5.50
CA LEU A 35 11.65 3.68 -4.61
C LEU A 35 12.56 2.53 -5.03
N PHE A 36 13.33 1.98 -4.10
CA PHE A 36 14.27 0.89 -4.37
C PHE A 36 13.74 -0.46 -3.90
N ASP A 37 13.14 -0.48 -2.71
CA ASP A 37 12.65 -1.73 -2.12
C ASP A 37 11.44 -1.50 -1.22
N ALA A 38 10.64 -2.54 -1.06
CA ALA A 38 9.48 -2.62 -0.19
C ALA A 38 9.49 -3.96 0.55
N GLN A 39 9.85 -3.92 1.83
CA GLN A 39 9.92 -5.12 2.67
C GLN A 39 8.66 -5.24 3.53
N SER A 40 7.96 -6.37 3.46
CA SER A 40 6.83 -6.63 4.34
C SER A 40 7.27 -6.83 5.80
N THR A 41 6.43 -6.40 6.73
CA THR A 41 6.63 -6.54 8.17
C THR A 41 5.65 -7.56 8.76
N ALA A 42 5.98 -8.09 9.94
CA ALA A 42 5.19 -9.15 10.60
C ALA A 42 3.79 -8.68 11.04
N ASP A 43 3.58 -7.37 11.15
CA ASP A 43 2.31 -6.71 11.46
C ASP A 43 1.51 -6.34 10.19
N TYR A 44 1.81 -6.99 9.05
CA TYR A 44 1.16 -6.78 7.75
C TYR A 44 1.39 -5.38 7.15
N GLY A 45 2.37 -4.64 7.66
CA GLY A 45 2.84 -3.39 7.08
C GLY A 45 3.93 -3.60 6.02
N PHE A 46 4.49 -2.48 5.57
CA PHE A 46 5.63 -2.43 4.65
C PHE A 46 6.62 -1.35 5.09
N ILE A 47 7.90 -1.66 5.00
CA ILE A 47 9.00 -0.69 5.07
C ILE A 47 9.42 -0.38 3.65
N LEU A 48 9.35 0.89 3.29
CA LEU A 48 9.75 1.39 1.97
C LEU A 48 11.13 2.06 2.09
N THR A 49 12.04 1.72 1.17
CA THR A 49 13.35 2.36 1.09
C THR A 49 13.53 2.98 -0.29
N GLY A 50 14.23 4.12 -0.33
CA GLY A 50 14.34 4.91 -1.54
C GLY A 50 15.22 6.13 -1.36
N SER A 51 15.39 6.88 -2.44
CA SER A 51 16.11 8.15 -2.48
C SER A 51 15.20 9.24 -3.02
N SER A 52 15.38 10.45 -2.51
CA SER A 52 14.65 11.64 -2.93
C SER A 52 15.65 12.72 -3.31
N LEU A 53 15.63 13.15 -4.57
CA LEU A 53 16.44 14.29 -5.03
C LEU A 53 15.78 15.64 -4.70
N SER A 54 14.60 15.59 -4.08
CA SER A 54 13.83 16.78 -3.72
C SER A 54 14.27 17.38 -2.38
N ASN A 55 14.47 18.70 -2.37
CA ASN A 55 14.45 19.51 -1.16
C ASN A 55 13.02 19.59 -0.58
N LYS A 56 12.80 20.41 0.46
CA LYS A 56 11.47 20.71 1.01
C LYS A 56 10.63 21.52 0.00
N THR A 57 10.11 20.84 -1.01
CA THR A 57 9.26 21.39 -2.06
C THR A 57 8.10 20.42 -2.34
N GLY A 58 7.06 20.88 -3.03
CA GLY A 58 5.89 20.05 -3.31
C GLY A 58 5.18 19.61 -2.03
N LEU A 59 4.93 18.31 -1.87
CA LEU A 59 4.28 17.71 -0.70
C LEU A 59 5.26 17.37 0.43
N LYS A 60 6.57 17.46 0.17
CA LYS A 60 7.62 17.22 1.15
C LYS A 60 7.75 18.43 2.08
N THR A 61 7.18 18.31 3.28
CA THR A 61 7.15 19.37 4.30
C THR A 61 8.38 19.42 5.20
N GLU A 62 9.27 18.42 5.11
CA GLU A 62 10.50 18.32 5.90
C GLU A 62 11.70 18.06 5.00
N SER A 63 12.82 18.76 5.28
CA SER A 63 14.09 18.48 4.60
C SER A 63 14.68 17.17 5.10
N VAL A 64 15.41 16.46 4.23
CA VAL A 64 16.16 15.27 4.64
C VAL A 64 17.12 15.68 5.75
N LYS A 65 16.97 15.08 6.93
CA LYS A 65 17.92 15.24 8.04
C LYS A 65 19.10 14.31 7.75
N VAL A 66 20.22 14.86 7.34
CA VAL A 66 21.50 14.14 7.41
C VAL A 66 21.90 14.16 8.87
N ILE A 67 21.86 13.00 9.52
CA ILE A 67 22.36 12.76 10.88
C ILE A 67 23.85 12.47 10.81
#